data_AF-X0ZPA9-F1
#
_entry.id   AF-X0ZPA9-F1
#
_cell.length_a   1.000
_cell.length_b   1.000
_cell.length_c   1.000
_cell.angle_alpha   90.00
_cell.angle_beta   90.00
_cell.angle_gamma   90.00
#
_symmetry.space_group_name_H-M   'P 1'
#
loop_
_entity.id
_entity.type
_entity.pdbx_description
1 polymer ?
#
loop_
_entity_poly.entity_id
_entity_poly.type
_entity_poly.pdbx_seq_one_letter_code
_entity_poly.pdbx_strand_id
1 'polypeptide(L)' 'MYDTFHSLKDPNGVLEELHRVLKPNGILSFSDHHMKEDEILSKVTDRGLFRVSRKGKRTYSFLKEE' A
#
# COMPACT_ATOMS: atom_id res chain seq x y z
N MET A 1 7.16 0.21 0.98
CA MET A 1 7.15 -1.26 1.06
C MET A 1 7.51 -1.83 -0.29
N TYR A 2 8.57 -2.63 -0.33
CA TYR A 2 9.15 -3.12 -1.58
C TYR A 2 9.30 -4.64 -1.51
N ASP A 3 8.78 -5.33 -2.53
CA ASP A 3 9.01 -6.75 -2.82
C ASP A 3 8.82 -7.73 -1.64
N THR A 4 7.88 -7.42 -0.78
CA THR A 4 7.66 -8.16 0.49
C THR A 4 6.18 -8.40 0.76
N PHE A 5 5.27 -7.74 0.04
CA PHE A 5 3.86 -7.78 0.36
C PHE A 5 3.22 -9.08 -0.07
N HIS A 6 3.66 -9.62 -1.21
CA HIS A 6 3.23 -10.93 -1.71
C HIS A 6 3.52 -12.09 -0.74
N SER A 7 4.54 -11.96 0.12
CA SER A 7 4.96 -13.00 1.06
C SER A 7 4.41 -12.83 2.48
N LEU A 8 3.66 -11.77 2.76
CA LEU A 8 3.12 -11.53 4.10
C LEU A 8 2.03 -12.56 4.43
N LYS A 9 2.15 -13.18 5.63
CA LYS A 9 1.11 -14.06 6.18
C LYS A 9 -0.18 -13.29 6.50
N ASP A 10 -0.03 -12.05 6.96
CA ASP A 10 -1.14 -11.11 7.21
C ASP A 10 -0.83 -9.75 6.59
N PRO A 11 -1.13 -9.57 5.29
CA PRO A 11 -0.92 -8.29 4.61
C PRO A 11 -1.79 -7.16 5.19
N ASN A 12 -2.99 -7.50 5.67
CA ASN A 12 -3.97 -6.54 6.16
C ASN A 12 -3.55 -5.94 7.50
N GLY A 13 -3.10 -6.76 8.45
CA GLY A 13 -2.57 -6.28 9.73
C GLY A 13 -1.34 -5.39 9.53
N VAL A 14 -0.47 -5.71 8.57
CA VAL A 14 0.67 -4.83 8.25
C VAL A 14 0.21 -3.48 7.69
N LEU A 15 -0.82 -3.43 6.83
CA LEU A 15 -1.37 -2.16 6.35
C LEU A 15 -1.95 -1.31 7.47
N GLU A 16 -2.63 -1.92 8.45
CA GLU A 16 -3.14 -1.23 9.64
C GLU A 16 -2.00 -0.65 10.48
N GLU A 17 -0.94 -1.41 10.72
CA GLU A 17 0.22 -0.93 11.47
C GLU A 17 0.96 0.20 10.73
N LEU A 18 1.11 0.08 9.40
CA LEU A 18 1.66 1.15 8.57
C LEU A 18 0.80 2.41 8.63
N HIS A 19 -0.53 2.26 8.57
CA HIS A 19 -1.47 3.38 8.70
C HIS A 19 -1.35 4.06 10.06
N ARG A 20 -1.27 3.27 11.14
CA ARG A 20 -1.15 3.76 12.53
C ARG A 20 0.12 4.56 12.77
N VAL A 21 1.26 4.16 12.19
CA VAL A 21 2.55 4.83 12.42
C VAL A 21 2.82 6.00 11.47
N LEU A 22 2.15 6.04 10.32
CA LEU A 22 2.28 7.15 9.37
C LEU A 22 1.65 8.43 9.93
N LYS A 23 2.36 9.55 9.77
CA LYS A 23 1.84 10.88 10.09
C LYS A 23 0.60 11.21 9.23
N PRO A 24 -0.25 12.16 9.65
CA PRO A 24 -1.28 12.72 8.77
C PRO A 24 -0.69 13.16 7.43
N ASN A 25 -1.39 12.90 6.33
CA ASN A 25 -0.91 13.09 4.95
C ASN A 25 0.35 12.28 4.57
N GLY A 26 0.70 11.26 5.37
CA GLY A 26 1.80 10.35 5.08
C GLY A 26 1.60 9.59 3.77
N ILE A 27 2.70 9.32 3.08
CA ILE A 27 2.70 8.58 1.82
C ILE A 27 3.31 7.19 2.03
N LEU A 28 2.54 6.16 1.67
CA LEU A 28 3.06 4.81 1.49
C LEU A 28 3.56 4.67 0.04
N SER A 29 4.88 4.61 -0.13
CA SER A 29 5.49 4.20 -1.40
C SER A 29 5.52 2.68 -1.49
N PHE A 30 5.01 2.10 -2.59
CA PHE A 30 4.77 0.67 -2.73
C PHE A 30 5.27 0.15 -4.09
N SER A 31 5.92 -1.01 -4.10
CA SER A 31 6.27 -1.73 -5.32
C SER A 31 6.45 -3.21 -5.00
N ASP A 32 5.81 -4.10 -5.74
CA ASP A 32 6.01 -5.53 -5.59
C ASP A 32 5.98 -6.17 -6.98
N HIS A 33 7.07 -6.83 -7.38
CA HIS A 33 7.20 -7.33 -8.74
C HIS A 33 6.47 -8.66 -8.97
N HIS A 34 6.05 -9.32 -7.89
CA HIS A 34 5.27 -10.54 -7.92
C HIS A 34 3.76 -10.28 -8.04
N MET A 35 3.34 -9.02 -7.96
CA MET A 35 1.94 -8.62 -8.00
C MET A 35 1.62 -7.82 -9.26
N LYS A 36 0.41 -8.00 -9.77
CA LYS A 36 -0.10 -7.17 -10.87
C LYS A 36 -0.62 -5.84 -10.34
N GLU A 37 -0.73 -4.83 -11.21
CA GLU A 37 -1.19 -3.49 -10.82
C GLU A 37 -2.57 -3.54 -10.13
N ASP A 38 -3.53 -4.21 -10.75
CA ASP A 38 -4.88 -4.38 -10.23
C ASP A 38 -4.91 -5.03 -8.84
N GLU A 39 -4.07 -6.03 -8.61
CA GLU A 39 -3.90 -6.66 -7.29
C GLU A 39 -3.31 -5.70 -6.26
N ILE A 40 -2.30 -4.91 -6.64
CA ILE A 40 -1.69 -3.91 -5.77
C ILE A 40 -2.73 -2.85 -5.37
N LEU A 41 -3.50 -2.36 -6.33
CA LEU A 41 -4.50 -1.33 -6.09
C LEU A 41 -5.59 -1.85 -5.17
N SER A 42 -6.22 -2.98 -5.50
CA SER A 42 -7.27 -3.59 -4.67
C SER A 42 -6.75 -3.85 -3.25
N LYS A 43 -5.63 -4.58 -3.09
CA LYS A 43 -5.17 -4.97 -1.75
C LYS A 43 -4.81 -3.78 -0.85
N VAL A 44 -4.31 -2.67 -1.42
CA VAL A 44 -3.92 -1.50 -0.61
C VAL A 44 -5.11 -0.57 -0.34
N THR A 45 -6.10 -0.47 -1.25
CA THR A 45 -7.19 0.51 -1.12
C THR A 45 -8.52 -0.05 -0.61
N ASP A 46 -8.78 -1.36 -0.70
CA ASP A 46 -10.10 -1.94 -0.42
C ASP A 46 -10.62 -1.69 0.99
N ARG A 47 -9.72 -1.43 1.94
CA ARG A 47 -10.06 -1.20 3.35
C ARG A 47 -10.23 0.28 3.71
N GLY A 48 -10.05 1.19 2.75
CA GLY A 48 -10.14 2.62 2.98
C GLY A 48 -9.04 3.20 3.88
N LEU A 49 -7.98 2.44 4.18
CA LEU A 49 -6.82 2.94 4.94
C LEU A 49 -5.96 3.88 4.07
N PHE A 50 -5.90 3.59 2.78
CA PHE A 50 -5.06 4.29 1.84
C PHE A 50 -5.82 4.56 0.54
N ARG A 51 -5.51 5.67 -0.13
CA ARG A 51 -5.95 5.95 -1.49
C ARG A 51 -4.79 6.17 -2.43
N VAL A 52 -4.99 5.89 -3.72
CA VAL A 52 -3.99 6.16 -4.75
C VAL A 52 -3.75 7.67 -4.85
N SER A 53 -2.48 8.06 -4.78
CA SER A 53 -2.03 9.44 -5.01
C SER A 53 -1.28 9.57 -6.33
N ARG A 54 -0.40 8.60 -6.63
CA ARG A 54 0.37 8.58 -7.87
C ARG A 54 0.62 7.15 -8.34
N LYS A 55 0.53 6.93 -9.65
CA LYS A 55 0.99 5.70 -10.30
C LYS A 55 2.24 6.01 -11.12
N GLY A 56 3.34 5.34 -10.80
CA GLY A 56 4.55 5.30 -11.60
C GLY A 56 4.65 3.99 -12.39
N LYS A 57 5.75 3.79 -13.13
CA LYS A 57 5.94 2.59 -13.96
C LYS A 57 5.99 1.27 -13.17
N ARG A 58 6.56 1.30 -11.97
CA ARG A 58 6.67 0.13 -11.06
C ARG A 58 6.40 0.48 -9.60
N THR A 59 6.18 1.76 -9.31
CA THR A 59 6.03 2.26 -7.95
C THR A 59 4.71 3.00 -7.86
N TYR A 60 3.94 2.70 -6.83
CA TYR A 60 2.66 3.29 -6.52
C TYR A 60 2.80 4.10 -5.24
N SER A 61 2.24 5.30 -5.21
CA SER A 61 2.21 6.13 -4.01
C SER A 61 0.78 6.21 -3.53
N PHE A 62 0.59 5.88 -2.26
CA PHE A 62 -0.71 5.94 -1.61
C PHE A 62 -0.69 6.95 -0.47
N LEU A 63 -1.73 7.77 -0.39
CA LEU A 63 -1.94 8.67 0.75
C LEU A 63 -2.69 7.93 1.85
N LYS A 64 -2.28 8.17 3.09
CA LYS A 64 -3.03 7.76 4.28
C LYS A 64 -4.39 8.46 4.31
N GLU A 65 -5.46 7.71 4.53
CA GLU A 65 -6.79 8.23 4.87
C GLU A 65 -6.93 8.51 6.38
N GLU A 66 -7.80 9.44 6.75
CA GLU A 66 -8.08 9.78 8.15
C GLU A 66 -9.08 8.83 8.80
#